data_AF-A0A357M9N9-F1
#
_entry.id   AF-A0A357M9N9-F1
#
_cell.length_a   1.000
_cell.length_b   1.000
_cell.length_c   1.000
_cell.angle_alpha   90.00
_cell.angle_beta   90.00
_cell.angle_gamma   90.00
#
_symmetry.space_group_name_H-M   'P 1'
#
loop_
_entity.id
_entity.type
_entity.pdbx_description
1 polymer ?
#
loop_
_entity_poly.entity_id
_entity_poly.type
_entity_poly.pdbx_seq_one_letter_code
_entity_poly.pdbx_strand_id
1 'polypeptide(L)' 'VGSAYKLIASHNGKALDVASAGTENGTNVQIWDDNGSNAQNWNLYQLN' A
#
# COMPACT_ATOMS: atom_id res chain seq x y z
N VAL A 1 14.91 -11.46 3.60
CA VAL A 1 13.46 -11.29 3.48
C VAL A 1 13.25 -9.78 3.41
N GLY A 2 12.79 -9.23 2.28
CA GLY A 2 12.67 -7.78 2.13
C GLY A 2 11.71 -7.22 3.17
N SER A 3 12.10 -6.18 3.90
CA SER A 3 11.20 -5.50 4.82
C SER A 3 10.04 -4.90 4.03
N ALA A 4 8.81 -5.20 4.43
CA ALA A 4 7.63 -4.53 3.88
C ALA A 4 7.65 -3.06 4.30
N TYR A 5 7.37 -2.16 3.36
CA TYR A 5 7.27 -0.73 3.59
C TYR A 5 5.80 -0.31 3.58
N LYS A 6 5.49 0.67 4.43
CA LYS A 6 4.26 1.46 4.30
C LYS A 6 4.61 2.80 3.65
N LEU A 7 3.89 3.14 2.59
CA LEU A 7 4.04 4.41 1.87
C LEU A 7 2.98 5.38 2.38
N ILE A 8 3.40 6.42 3.11
CA ILE A 8 2.50 7.42 3.73
C ILE A 8 2.55 8.72 2.92
N ALA A 9 1.37 9.21 2.54
CA ALA A 9 1.21 10.50 1.90
C ALA A 9 1.49 11.64 2.89
N SER A 10 2.49 12.47 2.59
CA SER A 10 2.93 13.55 3.49
C SER A 10 1.87 14.63 3.75
N HIS A 11 0.91 14.81 2.84
CA HIS A 11 -0.07 15.89 2.92
C HIS A 11 -1.26 15.59 3.82
N ASN A 12 -1.54 14.32 4.14
CA ASN A 12 -2.69 13.94 4.96
C ASN A 12 -2.48 12.69 5.85
N GLY A 13 -1.29 12.07 5.83
CA GLY A 13 -0.96 10.92 6.67
C GLY A 13 -1.62 9.60 6.26
N LYS A 14 -2.33 9.55 5.12
CA LYS A 14 -2.98 8.33 4.60
C LYS A 14 -1.97 7.41 3.90
N ALA A 15 -2.27 6.12 3.84
CA ALA A 15 -1.40 5.10 3.28
C ALA A 15 -1.78 4.71 1.83
N LEU A 16 -0.79 4.27 1.04
CA LEU A 16 -1.05 3.56 -0.21
C LEU A 16 -1.67 2.19 0.10
N ASP A 17 -2.84 1.93 -0.46
CA ASP A 17 -3.74 0.85 -0.04
C ASP A 17 -4.32 0.11 -1.26
N VAL A 18 -4.45 -1.21 -1.17
CA VAL A 18 -5.23 -2.02 -2.13
C VAL A 18 -6.69 -2.03 -1.71
N ALA A 19 -7.57 -1.51 -2.57
CA ALA A 19 -8.97 -1.29 -2.23
C ALA A 19 -9.67 -2.56 -1.73
N SER A 20 -10.28 -2.45 -0.53
CA SER A 20 -10.97 -3.56 0.17
C SER A 20 -10.10 -4.81 0.37
N ALA A 21 -8.78 -4.68 0.35
CA ALA A 21 -7.84 -5.81 0.34
C ALA A 21 -8.10 -6.84 -0.78
N GLY A 22 -8.65 -6.39 -1.91
CA GLY A 22 -8.94 -7.26 -3.06
C GLY A 22 -7.68 -7.92 -3.63
N THR A 23 -7.81 -9.18 -4.04
CA THR A 23 -6.70 -9.99 -4.59
C THR A 23 -6.85 -10.25 -6.08
N GLU A 24 -7.91 -9.76 -6.70
CA GLU A 24 -8.20 -9.94 -8.12
C GLU A 24 -7.37 -8.97 -8.97
N ASN A 25 -6.99 -9.40 -10.17
CA ASN A 25 -6.27 -8.54 -11.12
C ASN A 25 -7.14 -7.32 -11.48
N GLY A 26 -6.53 -6.14 -11.41
CA GLY A 26 -7.25 -4.87 -11.65
C GLY A 26 -7.93 -4.31 -10.40
N THR A 27 -7.78 -4.93 -9.22
CA THR A 27 -8.15 -4.29 -7.95
C THR A 27 -7.47 -2.93 -7.87
N ASN A 28 -8.27 -1.89 -7.57
CA ASN A 28 -7.76 -0.53 -7.56
C ASN A 28 -6.75 -0.31 -6.42
N VAL A 29 -5.74 0.52 -6.69
CA VAL A 29 -4.84 1.07 -5.67
C VAL A 29 -5.32 2.48 -5.32
N GLN A 30 -5.42 2.77 -4.03
CA GLN A 30 -5.98 4.01 -3.50
C GLN A 30 -5.13 4.62 -2.40
N ILE A 31 -5.52 5.81 -1.95
CA ILE A 31 -5.00 6.43 -0.72
C ILE A 31 -6.11 6.33 0.32
N TRP A 32 -5.86 5.59 1.40
CA TRP A 32 -6.86 5.30 2.43
C TRP A 32 -6.31 5.54 3.83
N ASP A 33 -7.20 5.62 4.83
CA ASP A 33 -6.78 5.71 6.23
C ASP A 33 -5.82 4.57 6.58
N ASP A 34 -4.72 4.92 7.25
CA ASP A 34 -3.80 3.92 7.77
C ASP A 34 -4.55 3.06 8.80
N ASN A 35 -4.77 1.79 8.45
CA ASN A 35 -5.56 0.85 9.22
C ASN A 35 -4.77 -0.40 9.63
N GLY A 36 -3.45 -0.40 9.35
CA GLY A 36 -2.55 -1.51 9.71
C GLY A 36 -2.79 -2.82 8.97
N SER A 37 -3.66 -2.85 7.95
CA SER A 37 -3.91 -4.06 7.15
C SER A 37 -2.74 -4.40 6.24
N ASN A 38 -2.66 -5.67 5.82
CA ASN A 38 -1.65 -6.12 4.86
C ASN A 38 -1.81 -5.48 3.47
N ALA A 39 -2.98 -4.93 3.16
CA ALA A 39 -3.22 -4.17 1.92
C ALA A 39 -2.41 -2.87 1.84
N GLN A 40 -1.73 -2.48 2.93
CA GLN A 40 -0.90 -1.28 3.04
C GLN A 40 0.60 -1.59 3.14
N ASN A 41 0.99 -2.86 2.96
CA ASN A 41 2.37 -3.33 3.06
C ASN A 41 2.94 -3.66 1.67
N TRP A 42 3.95 -2.91 1.25
CA TRP A 42 4.50 -2.97 -0.11
C TRP A 42 5.95 -3.44 -0.12
N ASN A 43 6.28 -4.30 -1.09
CA ASN A 43 7.66 -4.61 -1.44
C ASN A 43 8.12 -3.65 -2.54
N LEU A 44 9.19 -2.90 -2.27
CA LEU A 44 9.77 -1.97 -3.23
C LEU A 44 10.93 -2.65 -3.96
N TYR A 45 10.87 -2.63 -5.29
CA TYR A 45 11.94 -3.09 -6.16
C TYR A 45 12.51 -1.91 -6.91
N GLN A 46 13.81 -1.68 -6.78
CA GLN A 46 14.51 -0.72 -7.63
C GLN A 46 14.70 -1.35 -9.00
N LEU A 47 14.15 -0.72 -10.03
CA LEU A 47 14.45 -1.07 -11.41
C LEU A 47 15.68 -0.28 -11.84
N ASN A 48 16.63 -0.97 -12.48
CA ASN A 48 17.88 -0.39 -12.97
C ASN A 48 17.66 0.46 -14.22
#